data_AF-A0A7V9LAE1-F1
#
_entry.id   AF-A0A7V9LAE1-F1
#
_cell.length_a   1.000
_cell.length_b   1.000
_cell.length_c   1.000
_cell.angle_alpha   90.00
_cell.angle_beta   90.00
_cell.angle_gamma   90.00
#
_symmetry.space_group_name_H-M   'P 1'
#
loop_
_entity.id
_entity.type
_entity.pdbx_description
1 polymer ?
#
loop_
_entity_poly.entity_id
_entity_poly.type
_entity_poly.pdbx_seq_one_letter_code
_entity_poly.pdbx_strand_id
1 'polypeptide(L)'
;MRANKLHLHWLLAITAAACGSKESGTPGTPSGSAVGPGSAPVALAPGTVELFVDDASVAKITKEQIAKWPRLDSLVPDHARRLGTWQTIYLRGTSDKPAELNRPSATYPDMVGALFPGEGGEPAFGMFDPVELAKHGKPGLRQDNLREVRIARSKGERGGDHQGGGAGEDPLTLVLKITVGAEDKSLTGEKILAIPRETMPGNADTKGWPLTKLLAAAGVTKFTKLVLIDAAGTSLTVERKDFDDKNVIPFIKLNRQGSLRFRMLKKQGDGWQFAGDLRALSTIKVD
;
A
#
# COMPACT_ATOMS: atom_id res chain seq x y z
N MET A 1 -29.76 42.26 -14.32
CA MET A 1 -28.46 41.58 -14.51
C MET A 1 -28.69 40.37 -15.38
N ARG A 2 -28.08 40.35 -16.57
CA ARG A 2 -28.33 39.38 -17.65
C ARG A 2 -27.52 38.09 -17.41
N ALA A 3 -28.20 36.95 -17.49
CA ALA A 3 -27.61 35.62 -17.42
C ALA A 3 -27.17 35.17 -18.83
N ASN A 4 -25.88 34.85 -19.00
CA ASN A 4 -25.37 34.23 -20.22
C ASN A 4 -25.23 32.72 -19.99
N LYS A 5 -26.10 31.95 -20.66
CA LYS A 5 -25.94 30.50 -20.88
C LYS A 5 -25.12 30.32 -22.15
N LEU A 6 -23.91 29.77 -22.06
CA LEU A 6 -23.21 29.21 -23.22
C LEU A 6 -23.45 27.71 -23.26
N HIS A 7 -24.16 27.26 -24.31
CA HIS A 7 -24.23 25.87 -24.73
C HIS A 7 -23.03 25.57 -25.62
N LEU A 8 -22.18 24.64 -25.19
CA LEU A 8 -21.07 24.12 -25.99
C LEU A 8 -21.50 22.77 -26.58
N HIS A 9 -21.82 22.76 -27.86
CA HIS A 9 -22.07 21.56 -28.64
C HIS A 9 -20.74 20.92 -29.07
N TRP A 10 -20.51 19.68 -28.67
CA TRP A 10 -19.43 18.85 -29.21
C TRP A 10 -19.95 18.09 -30.44
N LEU A 11 -19.34 18.39 -31.59
CA LEU A 11 -19.51 17.69 -32.85
C LEU A 11 -18.77 16.35 -32.81
N LEU A 12 -19.52 15.28 -33.12
CA LEU A 12 -19.03 13.93 -33.38
C LEU A 12 -18.47 13.89 -34.81
N ALA A 13 -17.21 13.52 -35.00
CA ALA A 13 -16.64 13.21 -36.31
C ALA A 13 -16.36 11.71 -36.39
N ILE A 14 -17.13 11.01 -37.23
CA ILE A 14 -16.92 9.61 -37.61
C ILE A 14 -16.13 9.64 -38.93
N THR A 15 -14.89 9.18 -38.91
CA THR A 15 -14.11 8.90 -40.12
C THR A 15 -14.07 7.39 -40.35
N ALA A 16 -14.78 6.95 -41.39
CA ALA A 16 -14.60 5.65 -42.02
C ALA A 16 -13.60 5.79 -43.17
N ALA A 17 -12.52 5.02 -43.15
CA ALA A 17 -11.57 4.93 -44.27
C ALA A 17 -11.12 3.47 -44.48
N ALA A 18 -11.70 2.90 -45.54
CA ALA A 18 -11.18 1.99 -46.56
C ALA A 18 -9.98 1.05 -46.30
N CYS A 19 -10.25 -0.22 -46.57
CA CYS A 19 -9.49 -1.22 -47.34
C CYS A 19 -8.00 -0.97 -47.68
N GLY A 20 -7.16 -1.96 -47.35
CA GLY A 20 -5.84 -2.15 -47.94
C GLY A 20 -5.30 -3.57 -47.74
N SER A 21 -5.31 -4.34 -48.84
CA SER A 21 -4.32 -5.35 -49.27
C SER A 21 -4.04 -6.59 -48.40
N LYS A 22 -4.46 -7.74 -48.94
CA LYS A 22 -3.96 -9.09 -48.64
C LYS A 22 -2.54 -9.23 -49.17
N GLU A 23 -1.57 -9.55 -48.30
CA GLU A 23 -0.34 -10.24 -48.69
C GLU A 23 -0.36 -11.65 -48.07
N SER A 24 -0.43 -12.63 -48.97
CA SER A 24 -0.28 -14.05 -48.70
C SER A 24 1.18 -14.37 -48.41
N GLY A 25 1.56 -14.29 -47.13
CA GLY A 25 2.80 -14.85 -46.61
C GLY A 25 2.71 -16.37 -46.48
N THR A 26 3.69 -17.06 -47.05
CA THR A 26 3.90 -18.51 -47.05
C THR A 26 3.88 -19.09 -45.63
N PRO A 27 3.24 -20.26 -45.37
CA PRO A 27 3.28 -20.88 -44.05
C PRO A 27 4.69 -21.43 -43.81
N GLY A 28 5.48 -20.68 -43.04
CA GLY A 28 6.71 -21.18 -42.43
C GLY A 28 6.35 -22.29 -41.45
N THR A 29 6.96 -23.46 -41.64
CA THR A 29 6.89 -24.62 -40.75
C THR A 29 7.17 -24.18 -39.30
N PRO A 30 6.24 -24.37 -38.34
CA PRO A 30 6.58 -24.15 -36.94
C PRO A 30 7.63 -25.19 -36.55
N SER A 31 8.87 -24.73 -36.34
CA SER A 31 9.89 -25.49 -35.64
C SER A 31 9.45 -25.59 -34.17
N GLY A 32 8.59 -26.57 -33.91
CA GLY A 32 8.19 -26.96 -32.58
C GLY A 32 9.40 -27.56 -31.87
N SER A 33 10.13 -26.73 -31.11
CA SER A 33 10.93 -27.24 -30.02
C SER A 33 9.96 -27.91 -29.06
N ALA A 34 9.93 -29.24 -29.10
CA ALA A 34 9.17 -30.08 -28.21
C ALA A 34 9.53 -29.68 -26.77
N VAL A 35 8.58 -29.05 -26.10
CA VAL A 35 8.57 -28.95 -24.64
C VAL A 35 8.57 -30.40 -24.17
N GLY A 36 9.68 -30.82 -23.56
CA GLY A 36 9.83 -32.16 -23.01
C GLY A 36 8.67 -32.49 -22.05
N PRO A 37 8.41 -33.78 -21.82
CA PRO A 37 7.29 -34.23 -20.99
C PRO A 37 7.29 -33.47 -19.66
N GLY A 38 6.23 -32.68 -19.46
CA GLY A 38 6.04 -31.87 -18.27
C GLY A 38 6.19 -32.76 -17.06
N SER A 39 7.21 -32.47 -16.24
CA SER A 39 7.41 -33.17 -14.98
C SER A 39 6.13 -33.10 -14.17
N ALA A 40 5.63 -34.24 -13.71
CA ALA A 40 4.45 -34.31 -12.87
C ALA A 40 4.59 -33.33 -11.70
N PRO A 41 3.53 -32.60 -11.31
CA PRO A 41 3.61 -31.63 -10.23
C PRO A 41 4.09 -32.34 -8.95
N VAL A 42 5.27 -31.94 -8.47
CA VAL A 42 5.81 -32.43 -7.20
C VAL A 42 4.85 -31.99 -6.10
N ALA A 43 4.28 -32.95 -5.37
CA ALA A 43 3.40 -32.68 -4.24
C ALA A 43 4.09 -31.72 -3.26
N LEU A 44 3.42 -30.62 -2.92
CA LEU A 44 3.91 -29.65 -1.94
C LEU A 44 4.04 -30.33 -0.57
N ALA A 45 5.15 -30.08 0.12
CA ALA A 45 5.32 -30.53 1.49
C ALA A 45 4.23 -29.92 2.38
N PRO A 46 3.68 -30.67 3.36
CA PRO A 46 2.70 -30.14 4.31
C PRO A 46 3.17 -28.83 4.95
N GLY A 47 2.27 -27.86 5.08
CA GLY A 47 2.57 -26.55 5.66
C GLY A 47 3.40 -25.60 4.77
N THR A 48 3.59 -25.93 3.48
CA THR A 48 4.20 -25.03 2.50
C THR A 48 3.12 -24.30 1.71
N VAL A 49 3.32 -23.02 1.43
CA VAL A 49 2.47 -22.23 0.53
C VAL A 49 3.21 -22.01 -0.79
N GLU A 50 2.58 -22.28 -1.92
CA GLU A 50 3.10 -21.89 -3.22
C GLU A 50 2.54 -20.54 -3.67
N LEU A 51 3.43 -19.65 -4.09
CA LEU A 51 3.10 -18.30 -4.54
C LEU A 51 3.27 -18.19 -6.04
N PHE A 52 2.24 -17.69 -6.70
CA PHE A 52 2.22 -17.46 -8.14
C PHE A 52 2.00 -15.97 -8.44
N VAL A 53 2.63 -15.50 -9.51
CA VAL A 53 2.36 -14.19 -10.12
C VAL A 53 2.08 -14.41 -11.59
N ASP A 54 0.90 -13.98 -12.06
CA ASP A 54 0.45 -14.18 -13.44
C ASP A 54 0.60 -15.65 -13.89
N ASP A 55 0.17 -16.58 -13.03
CA ASP A 55 0.24 -18.04 -13.16
C ASP A 55 1.65 -18.67 -13.20
N ALA A 56 2.71 -17.88 -13.13
CA ALA A 56 4.07 -18.39 -12.93
C ALA A 56 4.34 -18.61 -11.43
N SER A 57 4.82 -19.81 -11.05
CA SER A 57 5.28 -20.08 -9.69
C SER A 57 6.56 -19.29 -9.42
N VAL A 58 6.56 -18.45 -8.38
CA VAL A 58 7.67 -17.56 -8.03
C VAL A 58 8.34 -17.92 -6.71
N ALA A 59 7.64 -18.60 -5.80
CA ALA A 59 8.19 -19.01 -4.52
C ALA A 59 7.41 -20.18 -3.90
N LYS A 60 8.12 -20.99 -3.10
CA LYS A 60 7.55 -21.97 -2.17
C LYS A 60 7.96 -21.57 -0.76
N ILE A 61 6.99 -21.16 0.05
CA ILE A 61 7.22 -20.57 1.37
C ILE A 61 7.03 -21.64 2.44
N THR A 62 8.08 -21.92 3.20
CA THR A 62 8.06 -22.95 4.24
C THR A 62 7.41 -22.45 5.52
N LYS A 63 7.08 -23.39 6.42
CA LYS A 63 6.53 -23.08 7.75
C LYS A 63 7.43 -22.15 8.57
N GLU A 64 8.75 -22.34 8.49
CA GLU A 64 9.75 -21.52 9.19
C GLU A 64 9.79 -20.09 8.65
N GLN A 65 9.58 -19.92 7.34
CA GLN A 65 9.49 -18.59 6.74
C GLN A 65 8.16 -17.92 7.13
N ILE A 66 7.05 -18.65 7.11
CA ILE A 66 5.72 -18.16 7.50
C ILE A 66 5.71 -17.71 8.97
N ALA A 67 6.44 -18.41 9.85
CA ALA A 67 6.59 -18.03 11.26
C ALA A 67 7.18 -16.63 11.48
N LYS A 68 7.82 -16.04 10.46
CA LYS A 68 8.36 -14.66 10.48
C LYS A 68 7.36 -13.60 10.01
N TRP A 69 6.11 -13.98 9.75
CA TRP A 69 5.05 -13.08 9.27
C TRP A 69 5.42 -12.31 8.00
N PRO A 70 5.98 -12.96 6.96
CA PRO A 70 6.50 -12.26 5.80
C PRO A 70 5.38 -11.56 5.05
N ARG A 71 5.65 -10.31 4.66
CA ARG A 71 4.75 -9.56 3.79
C ARG A 71 4.72 -10.18 2.40
N LEU A 72 3.54 -10.26 1.80
CA LEU A 72 3.35 -10.87 0.50
C LEU A 72 4.09 -10.13 -0.61
N ASP A 73 4.18 -8.80 -0.55
CA ASP A 73 4.94 -7.99 -1.52
C ASP A 73 6.45 -8.20 -1.43
N SER A 74 6.98 -8.62 -0.28
CA SER A 74 8.42 -8.95 -0.16
C SER A 74 8.77 -10.31 -0.78
N LEU A 75 7.77 -11.18 -0.96
CA LEU A 75 7.92 -12.55 -1.45
C LEU A 75 7.80 -12.66 -2.99
N VAL A 76 7.40 -11.59 -3.67
CA VAL A 76 7.29 -11.55 -5.13
C VAL A 76 8.49 -10.84 -5.78
N PRO A 77 8.77 -11.11 -7.08
CA PRO A 77 9.78 -10.37 -7.84
C PRO A 77 9.54 -8.87 -7.86
N ASP A 78 10.61 -8.06 -7.98
CA ASP A 78 10.56 -6.59 -7.90
C ASP A 78 9.47 -5.95 -8.76
N HIS A 79 9.36 -6.37 -10.02
CA HIS A 79 8.39 -5.85 -10.99
C HIS A 79 6.92 -6.17 -10.61
N ALA A 80 6.71 -7.09 -9.66
CA ALA A 80 5.41 -7.50 -9.14
C ALA A 80 5.11 -6.94 -7.74
N ARG A 81 6.04 -6.24 -7.07
CA ARG A 81 5.84 -5.77 -5.68
C ARG A 81 4.82 -4.64 -5.53
N ARG A 82 4.53 -3.92 -6.61
CA ARG A 82 3.65 -2.74 -6.58
C ARG A 82 2.20 -3.14 -6.30
N LEU A 83 1.79 -3.05 -5.04
CA LEU A 83 0.52 -3.58 -4.52
C LEU A 83 -0.76 -3.19 -5.26
N GLY A 84 -0.82 -2.06 -5.97
CA GLY A 84 -2.03 -1.72 -6.71
C GLY A 84 -1.91 -1.82 -8.22
N THR A 85 -0.88 -2.50 -8.72
CA THR A 85 -0.97 -3.25 -9.97
C THR A 85 -1.62 -4.62 -9.75
N TRP A 86 -1.85 -5.03 -8.49
CA TRP A 86 -2.54 -6.29 -8.20
C TRP A 86 -4.02 -6.14 -8.47
N GLN A 87 -4.50 -6.88 -9.47
CA GLN A 87 -5.89 -6.87 -9.90
C GLN A 87 -6.72 -7.80 -9.02
N THR A 88 -6.23 -9.01 -8.77
CA THR A 88 -6.92 -10.02 -7.93
C THR A 88 -5.88 -10.89 -7.23
N ILE A 89 -6.13 -11.22 -5.95
CA ILE A 89 -5.43 -12.29 -5.25
C ILE A 89 -6.39 -13.46 -5.08
N TYR A 90 -6.01 -14.64 -5.56
CA TYR A 90 -6.71 -15.89 -5.29
C TYR A 90 -6.01 -16.62 -4.14
N LEU A 91 -6.79 -16.98 -3.13
CA LEU A 91 -6.31 -17.68 -1.94
C LEU A 91 -6.95 -19.07 -1.94
N ARG A 92 -6.14 -20.10 -2.19
CA ARG A 92 -6.61 -21.49 -2.15
C ARG A 92 -6.18 -22.11 -0.83
N GLY A 93 -7.17 -22.47 -0.02
CA GLY A 93 -6.97 -23.24 1.20
C GLY A 93 -7.39 -24.70 1.04
N THR A 94 -8.06 -25.25 2.04
CA THR A 94 -8.71 -26.57 1.99
C THR A 94 -10.08 -26.57 1.32
N SER A 95 -10.69 -25.40 1.13
CA SER A 95 -11.96 -25.23 0.41
C SER A 95 -11.77 -25.45 -1.10
N ASP A 96 -12.75 -26.12 -1.73
CA ASP A 96 -12.79 -26.35 -3.18
C ASP A 96 -12.85 -25.04 -3.98
N LYS A 97 -13.49 -24.01 -3.41
CA LYS A 97 -13.57 -22.68 -4.02
C LYS A 97 -12.50 -21.77 -3.41
N PRO A 98 -11.56 -21.23 -4.21
CA PRO A 98 -10.61 -20.21 -3.75
C PRO A 98 -11.35 -18.95 -3.31
N ALA A 99 -10.85 -18.29 -2.26
CA ALA A 99 -11.29 -16.95 -1.92
C ALA A 99 -10.65 -15.94 -2.88
N GLU A 100 -11.41 -14.93 -3.26
CA GLU A 100 -10.97 -13.89 -4.22
C GLU A 100 -10.93 -12.53 -3.55
N LEU A 101 -9.77 -11.90 -3.59
CA LEU A 101 -9.58 -10.53 -3.15
C LEU A 101 -9.35 -9.64 -4.36
N ASN A 102 -10.42 -8.99 -4.83
CA ASN A 102 -10.37 -8.06 -5.95
C ASN A 102 -9.81 -6.70 -5.51
N ARG A 103 -8.82 -6.23 -6.28
CA ARG A 103 -8.12 -4.95 -6.13
C ARG A 103 -7.77 -4.68 -4.65
N PRO A 104 -6.93 -5.52 -4.02
CA PRO A 104 -6.62 -5.45 -2.58
C PRO A 104 -6.26 -4.04 -2.13
N SER A 105 -5.47 -3.32 -2.94
CA SER A 105 -5.08 -1.93 -2.66
C SER A 105 -6.21 -0.90 -2.67
N ALA A 106 -7.31 -1.18 -3.35
CA ALA A 106 -8.46 -0.27 -3.39
C ALA A 106 -9.42 -0.60 -2.25
N THR A 107 -9.65 -1.88 -2.02
CA THR A 107 -10.53 -2.42 -0.97
C THR A 107 -9.93 -2.20 0.42
N TYR A 108 -8.62 -2.34 0.56
CA TYR A 108 -7.89 -2.16 1.82
C TYR A 108 -6.76 -1.12 1.63
N PRO A 109 -7.10 0.17 1.62
CA PRO A 109 -6.19 1.22 1.15
C PRO A 109 -4.95 1.40 2.03
N ASP A 110 -4.96 0.98 3.28
CA ASP A 110 -3.82 1.13 4.20
C ASP A 110 -3.33 -0.21 4.78
N MET A 111 -3.79 -1.34 4.23
CA MET A 111 -3.35 -2.66 4.67
C MET A 111 -2.40 -3.31 3.67
N VAL A 112 -1.64 -4.28 4.18
CA VAL A 112 -0.69 -5.11 3.43
C VAL A 112 -1.05 -6.58 3.61
N GLY A 113 -0.89 -7.37 2.55
CA GLY A 113 -1.04 -8.82 2.65
C GLY A 113 0.17 -9.44 3.35
N ALA A 114 -0.04 -10.38 4.26
CA ALA A 114 1.04 -11.16 4.88
C ALA A 114 0.63 -12.63 5.03
N LEU A 115 1.64 -13.49 5.04
CA LEU A 115 1.49 -14.89 5.45
C LEU A 115 1.85 -15.00 6.92
N PHE A 116 1.12 -15.81 7.68
CA PHE A 116 1.38 -16.00 9.12
C PHE A 116 0.93 -17.38 9.60
N PRO A 117 1.36 -17.86 10.78
CA PRO A 117 0.86 -19.09 11.37
C PRO A 117 -0.59 -18.89 11.86
N GLY A 118 -1.52 -19.58 11.23
CA GLY A 118 -2.92 -19.65 11.61
C GLY A 118 -3.16 -20.58 12.82
N GLU A 119 -4.41 -20.99 12.99
CA GLU A 119 -4.78 -21.94 14.04
C GLU A 119 -4.09 -23.29 13.81
N GLY A 120 -3.59 -23.91 14.89
CA GLY A 120 -2.78 -25.13 14.78
C GLY A 120 -1.40 -24.95 14.14
N GLY A 121 -1.00 -23.72 13.81
CA GLY A 121 0.25 -23.43 13.12
C GLY A 121 0.22 -23.72 11.61
N GLU A 122 -0.96 -23.93 11.04
CA GLU A 122 -1.16 -24.05 9.60
C GLU A 122 -0.98 -22.70 8.91
N PRO A 123 -0.50 -22.64 7.66
CA PRO A 123 -0.38 -21.38 6.94
C PRO A 123 -1.70 -20.61 6.84
N ALA A 124 -1.65 -19.31 7.09
CA ALA A 124 -2.76 -18.40 6.88
C ALA A 124 -2.32 -17.16 6.11
N PHE A 125 -3.28 -16.50 5.48
CA PHE A 125 -3.12 -15.20 4.85
C PHE A 125 -3.99 -14.18 5.56
N GLY A 126 -3.52 -12.93 5.64
CA GLY A 126 -4.36 -11.84 6.07
C GLY A 126 -3.97 -10.48 5.52
N MET A 127 -4.93 -9.56 5.53
CA MET A 127 -4.69 -8.13 5.28
C MET A 127 -4.48 -7.42 6.62
N PHE A 128 -3.30 -6.85 6.82
CA PHE A 128 -2.90 -6.22 8.07
C PHE A 128 -2.66 -4.73 7.89
N ASP A 129 -3.11 -3.96 8.86
CA ASP A 129 -2.48 -2.68 9.12
C ASP A 129 -0.98 -2.90 9.49
N PRO A 130 -0.02 -2.11 8.97
CA PRO A 130 1.40 -2.35 9.22
C PRO A 130 1.80 -2.39 10.70
N VAL A 131 1.12 -1.66 11.59
CA VAL A 131 1.38 -1.70 13.04
C VAL A 131 0.90 -3.02 13.63
N GLU A 132 -0.27 -3.49 13.21
CA GLU A 132 -0.78 -4.79 13.64
C GLU A 132 0.13 -5.90 13.14
N LEU A 133 0.61 -5.83 11.90
CA LEU A 133 1.56 -6.80 11.36
C LEU A 133 2.85 -6.86 12.21
N ALA A 134 3.46 -5.72 12.50
CA ALA A 134 4.69 -5.65 13.32
C ALA A 134 4.50 -6.19 14.76
N LYS A 135 3.27 -6.16 15.27
CA LYS A 135 2.90 -6.69 16.60
C LYS A 135 2.32 -8.11 16.55
N HIS A 136 2.30 -8.75 15.38
CA HIS A 136 1.61 -10.02 15.17
C HIS A 136 0.14 -10.00 15.65
N GLY A 137 -0.53 -8.87 15.41
CA GLY A 137 -1.88 -8.53 15.85
C GLY A 137 -2.97 -9.15 14.98
N LYS A 138 -4.14 -8.50 14.96
CA LYS A 138 -5.33 -9.03 14.25
C LYS A 138 -5.38 -8.51 12.81
N PRO A 139 -5.59 -9.39 11.81
CA PRO A 139 -5.85 -8.93 10.45
C PRO A 139 -7.27 -8.37 10.31
N GLY A 140 -7.47 -7.48 9.33
CA GLY A 140 -8.80 -7.03 8.90
C GLY A 140 -9.53 -8.05 8.02
N LEU A 141 -8.77 -8.94 7.34
CA LEU A 141 -9.28 -10.08 6.56
C LEU A 141 -8.38 -11.28 6.85
N ARG A 142 -8.97 -12.46 7.08
CA ARG A 142 -8.23 -13.69 7.38
C ARG A 142 -8.68 -14.84 6.47
N GLN A 143 -7.72 -15.63 6.01
CA GLN A 143 -7.94 -16.90 5.33
C GLN A 143 -6.98 -17.96 5.89
N ASP A 144 -7.52 -19.02 6.48
CA ASP A 144 -6.75 -20.11 7.09
C ASP A 144 -6.51 -21.28 6.13
N ASN A 145 -5.62 -22.20 6.55
CA ASN A 145 -5.26 -23.44 5.86
C ASN A 145 -4.80 -23.24 4.41
N LEU A 146 -4.04 -22.17 4.19
CA LEU A 146 -3.59 -21.71 2.89
C LEU A 146 -2.59 -22.69 2.27
N ARG A 147 -2.76 -22.97 0.97
CA ARG A 147 -1.88 -23.84 0.18
C ARG A 147 -1.31 -23.12 -1.02
N GLU A 148 -2.09 -22.25 -1.65
CA GLU A 148 -1.64 -21.44 -2.78
C GLU A 148 -2.10 -19.99 -2.64
N VAL A 149 -1.23 -19.07 -3.07
CA VAL A 149 -1.57 -17.67 -3.31
C VAL A 149 -1.26 -17.36 -4.76
N ARG A 150 -2.23 -16.85 -5.51
CA ARG A 150 -2.03 -16.41 -6.90
C ARG A 150 -2.33 -14.94 -7.03
N ILE A 151 -1.36 -14.17 -7.50
CA ILE A 151 -1.51 -12.73 -7.73
C ILE A 151 -1.64 -12.52 -9.24
N ALA A 152 -2.82 -12.07 -9.67
CA ALA A 152 -3.04 -11.60 -11.03
C ALA A 152 -2.80 -10.08 -11.08
N ARG A 153 -1.92 -9.63 -11.98
CA ARG A 153 -1.65 -8.20 -12.18
C ARG A 153 -2.54 -7.61 -13.27
N SER A 154 -2.81 -6.32 -13.15
CA SER A 154 -3.51 -5.56 -14.18
C SER A 154 -2.65 -5.46 -15.45
N LYS A 155 -3.22 -5.78 -16.62
CA LYS A 155 -2.53 -5.71 -17.91
C LYS A 155 -2.40 -4.29 -18.51
N GLY A 156 -2.75 -3.24 -17.76
CA GLY A 156 -2.72 -1.85 -18.23
C GLY A 156 -1.99 -0.90 -17.26
N GLU A 157 -1.47 0.21 -17.78
CA GLU A 157 -0.64 1.22 -17.09
C GLU A 157 -1.32 2.03 -15.97
N ARG A 158 -2.57 1.72 -15.59
CA ARG A 158 -3.31 2.47 -14.57
C ARG A 158 -2.91 2.09 -13.13
N GLY A 159 -1.62 2.13 -12.82
CA GLY A 159 -1.17 2.19 -11.43
C GLY A 159 -1.24 3.64 -10.96
N GLY A 160 -2.35 4.05 -10.34
CA GLY A 160 -2.52 5.41 -9.83
C GLY A 160 -1.38 5.84 -8.90
N ASP A 161 -1.07 7.14 -8.90
CA ASP A 161 0.09 7.80 -8.29
C ASP A 161 0.22 7.67 -6.76
N HIS A 162 -0.64 6.88 -6.12
CA HIS A 162 -0.66 6.64 -4.67
C HIS A 162 0.09 5.38 -4.24
N GLN A 163 0.77 4.70 -5.15
CA GLN A 163 1.29 3.35 -4.94
C GLN A 163 2.80 3.33 -5.17
N GLY A 164 3.57 3.67 -4.13
CA GLY A 164 5.02 3.51 -4.14
C GLY A 164 5.40 2.07 -4.50
N GLY A 165 6.37 1.91 -5.40
CA GLY A 165 6.78 0.63 -5.98
C GLY A 165 7.79 -0.18 -5.15
N GLY A 166 8.01 0.19 -3.89
CA GLY A 166 8.97 -0.50 -3.02
C GLY A 166 8.32 -1.57 -2.15
N ALA A 167 9.06 -2.65 -1.86
CA ALA A 167 8.77 -3.53 -0.74
C ALA A 167 8.64 -2.66 0.51
N GLY A 168 7.57 -2.82 1.29
CA GLY A 168 7.44 -2.02 2.48
C GLY A 168 8.38 -2.49 3.59
N GLU A 169 8.89 -1.53 4.35
CA GLU A 169 9.79 -1.73 5.48
C GLU A 169 8.99 -2.05 6.75
N ASP A 170 9.67 -2.62 7.74
CA ASP A 170 9.13 -2.83 9.08
C ASP A 170 8.98 -1.46 9.77
N PRO A 171 7.76 -1.05 10.19
CA PRO A 171 7.58 0.23 10.89
C PRO A 171 8.41 0.38 12.17
N LEU A 172 8.92 -0.71 12.76
CA LEU A 172 9.83 -0.64 13.91
C LEU A 172 11.19 -0.03 13.57
N THR A 173 11.62 -0.07 12.30
CA THR A 173 12.89 0.54 11.84
C THR A 173 12.78 2.03 11.56
N LEU A 174 11.59 2.63 11.71
CA LEU A 174 11.38 4.05 11.49
C LEU A 174 12.22 4.90 12.43
N VAL A 175 12.71 6.02 11.90
CA VAL A 175 13.32 7.09 12.69
C VAL A 175 12.79 8.42 12.18
N LEU A 176 12.05 9.14 13.02
CA LEU A 176 11.63 10.51 12.76
C LEU A 176 12.59 11.46 13.50
N LYS A 177 13.41 12.17 12.74
CA LYS A 177 14.30 13.20 13.29
C LYS A 177 13.50 14.47 13.60
N ILE A 178 13.72 15.06 14.77
CA ILE A 178 13.05 16.29 15.20
C ILE A 178 14.14 17.26 15.69
N THR A 179 14.38 18.32 14.94
CA THR A 179 15.37 19.35 15.27
C THR A 179 14.69 20.54 15.93
N VAL A 180 15.10 20.91 17.14
CA VAL A 180 14.57 22.05 17.92
C VAL A 180 15.71 23.01 18.22
N GLY A 181 15.76 24.13 17.51
CA GLY A 181 16.94 25.01 17.55
C GLY A 181 18.21 24.25 17.12
N ALA A 182 19.18 24.14 18.03
CA ALA A 182 20.42 23.38 17.81
C ALA A 182 20.37 21.93 18.31
N GLU A 183 19.27 21.52 18.98
CA GLU A 183 19.11 20.18 19.54
C GLU A 183 18.46 19.24 18.53
N ASP A 184 19.05 18.06 18.33
CA ASP A 184 18.46 16.98 17.54
C ASP A 184 17.87 15.91 18.45
N LYS A 185 16.57 15.65 18.29
CA LYS A 185 15.83 14.56 18.92
C LYS A 185 15.43 13.53 17.87
N SER A 186 15.13 12.32 18.30
CA SER A 186 14.64 11.26 17.43
C SER A 186 13.53 10.47 18.10
N LEU A 187 12.45 10.23 17.34
CA LEU A 187 11.42 9.26 17.69
C LEU A 187 11.64 8.00 16.85
N THR A 188 11.94 6.89 17.52
CA THR A 188 12.08 5.58 16.90
C THR A 188 10.70 4.98 16.59
N GLY A 189 10.67 4.00 15.70
CA GLY A 189 9.46 3.25 15.34
C GLY A 189 8.76 2.72 16.58
N GLU A 190 9.49 2.06 17.49
CA GLU A 190 8.95 1.59 18.77
C GLU A 190 8.21 2.70 19.56
N LYS A 191 8.83 3.87 19.73
CA LYS A 191 8.22 5.01 20.44
C LYS A 191 7.00 5.55 19.71
N ILE A 192 7.04 5.62 18.38
CA ILE A 192 5.92 6.07 17.55
C ILE A 192 4.74 5.08 17.67
N LEU A 193 5.01 3.78 17.56
CA LEU A 193 3.99 2.72 17.60
C LEU A 193 3.40 2.48 19.00
N ALA A 194 4.03 3.00 20.04
CA ALA A 194 3.49 3.04 21.39
C ALA A 194 2.42 4.14 21.59
N ILE A 195 2.40 5.16 20.73
CA ILE A 195 1.40 6.24 20.81
C ILE A 195 0.05 5.71 20.32
N PRO A 196 -1.05 5.86 21.09
CA PRO A 196 -2.37 5.45 20.65
C PRO A 196 -2.79 6.13 19.34
N ARG A 197 -3.22 5.33 18.38
CA ARG A 197 -3.70 5.81 17.08
C ARG A 197 -5.16 6.25 17.14
N GLU A 198 -5.46 7.27 16.35
CA GLU A 198 -6.81 7.83 16.17
C GLU A 198 -7.30 7.60 14.75
N THR A 199 -8.62 7.61 14.57
CA THR A 199 -9.25 7.64 13.25
C THR A 199 -8.97 8.96 12.57
N MET A 200 -8.63 8.92 11.28
CA MET A 200 -8.44 10.12 10.48
C MET A 200 -9.78 10.86 10.32
N PRO A 201 -9.83 12.18 10.53
CA PRO A 201 -11.02 12.97 10.25
C PRO A 201 -11.56 12.73 8.82
N GLY A 202 -12.85 12.42 8.73
CA GLY A 202 -13.53 12.10 7.46
C GLY A 202 -13.24 10.70 6.90
N ASN A 203 -12.48 9.84 7.59
CA ASN A 203 -12.19 8.48 7.17
C ASN A 203 -11.93 7.56 8.37
N ALA A 204 -12.96 6.81 8.79
CA ALA A 204 -12.90 5.92 9.95
C ALA A 204 -11.97 4.70 9.76
N ASP A 205 -11.72 4.30 8.51
CA ASP A 205 -10.89 3.14 8.18
C ASP A 205 -9.39 3.46 8.24
N THR A 206 -9.03 4.74 8.16
CA THR A 206 -7.64 5.18 8.24
C THR A 206 -7.29 5.54 9.67
N LYS A 207 -6.21 4.96 10.20
CA LYS A 207 -5.69 5.28 11.53
C LYS A 207 -4.31 5.92 11.47
N GLY A 208 -4.03 6.78 12.44
CA GLY A 208 -2.76 7.50 12.52
C GLY A 208 -2.69 8.35 13.78
N TRP A 209 -1.99 9.47 13.70
CA TRP A 209 -1.76 10.38 14.81
C TRP A 209 -1.91 11.82 14.34
N PRO A 210 -2.62 12.67 15.09
CA PRO A 210 -2.41 14.11 14.99
C PRO A 210 -0.92 14.42 15.19
N LEU A 211 -0.35 15.31 14.38
CA LEU A 211 1.07 15.68 14.46
C LEU A 211 1.44 16.19 15.86
N THR A 212 0.51 16.84 16.57
CA THR A 212 0.67 17.28 17.95
C THR A 212 1.03 16.14 18.91
N LYS A 213 0.47 14.94 18.74
CA LYS A 213 0.80 13.79 19.59
C LYS A 213 2.22 13.29 19.38
N LEU A 214 2.71 13.32 18.15
CA LEU A 214 4.10 12.97 17.85
C LEU A 214 5.06 14.03 18.41
N LEU A 215 4.76 15.31 18.23
CA LEU A 215 5.56 16.40 18.83
C LEU A 215 5.60 16.29 20.35
N ALA A 216 4.46 16.05 21.00
CA ALA A 216 4.37 15.87 22.45
C ALA A 216 5.21 14.67 22.93
N ALA A 217 5.18 13.55 22.21
CA ALA A 217 6.02 12.38 22.51
C ALA A 217 7.53 12.67 22.38
N ALA A 218 7.91 13.65 21.55
CA ALA A 218 9.28 14.15 21.44
C ALA A 218 9.62 15.26 22.45
N GLY A 219 8.69 15.62 23.35
CA GLY A 219 8.86 16.72 24.30
C GLY A 219 8.76 18.12 23.66
N VAL A 220 8.19 18.24 22.47
CA VAL A 220 7.95 19.53 21.80
C VAL A 220 6.54 20.01 22.11
N THR A 221 6.41 21.00 23.00
CA THR A 221 5.11 21.55 23.43
C THR A 221 4.84 22.96 22.88
N LYS A 222 5.88 23.65 22.39
CA LYS A 222 5.81 25.00 21.85
C LYS A 222 6.54 25.06 20.52
N PHE A 223 5.94 25.76 19.56
CA PHE A 223 6.51 26.07 18.26
C PHE A 223 5.65 27.17 17.63
N THR A 224 6.26 27.95 16.76
CA THR A 224 5.59 28.91 15.88
C THR A 224 5.41 28.33 14.48
N LYS A 225 6.40 27.57 14.03
CA LYS A 225 6.45 26.98 12.68
C LYS A 225 7.15 25.62 12.71
N LEU A 226 6.72 24.75 11.81
CA LEU A 226 7.33 23.46 11.55
C LEU A 226 7.68 23.37 10.07
N VAL A 227 8.87 22.84 9.77
CA VAL A 227 9.25 22.45 8.41
C VAL A 227 9.35 20.92 8.40
N LEU A 228 8.39 20.30 7.73
CA LEU A 228 8.32 18.86 7.53
C LEU A 228 9.12 18.51 6.28
N ILE A 229 10.01 17.53 6.35
CA ILE A 229 10.89 17.13 5.23
C ILE A 229 10.77 15.63 5.02
N ASP A 230 10.57 15.21 3.77
CA ASP A 230 10.57 13.80 3.41
C ASP A 230 11.96 13.24 3.14
N ALA A 231 12.04 11.92 2.96
CA ALA A 231 13.26 11.22 2.58
C ALA A 231 13.88 11.68 1.25
N ALA A 232 13.11 12.34 0.37
CA ALA A 232 13.60 12.91 -0.89
C ALA A 232 14.06 14.38 -0.76
N GLY A 233 13.92 14.99 0.42
CA GLY A 233 14.25 16.39 0.68
C GLY A 233 13.15 17.39 0.35
N THR A 234 11.97 16.94 -0.10
CA THR A 234 10.80 17.81 -0.29
C THR A 234 10.34 18.33 1.06
N SER A 235 10.04 19.62 1.13
CA SER A 235 9.61 20.25 2.38
C SER A 235 8.20 20.82 2.30
N LEU A 236 7.46 20.72 3.41
CA LEU A 236 6.17 21.36 3.63
C LEU A 236 6.24 22.18 4.94
N THR A 237 5.83 23.44 4.88
CA THR A 237 5.76 24.30 6.07
C THR A 237 4.36 24.23 6.68
N VAL A 238 4.30 24.11 8.01
CA VAL A 238 3.06 24.20 8.80
C VAL A 238 3.27 25.25 9.88
N GLU A 239 2.33 26.17 10.03
CA GLU A 239 2.37 27.19 11.08
C GLU A 239 1.47 26.81 12.25
N ARG A 240 1.71 27.41 13.42
CA ARG A 240 0.90 27.16 14.61
C ARG A 240 -0.60 27.39 14.38
N LYS A 241 -0.97 28.34 13.53
CA LYS A 241 -2.37 28.65 13.17
C LYS A 241 -3.05 27.51 12.40
N ASP A 242 -2.28 26.61 11.79
CA ASP A 242 -2.78 25.45 11.05
C ASP A 242 -3.09 24.25 11.98
N PHE A 243 -2.96 24.43 13.28
CA PHE A 243 -3.35 23.46 14.31
C PHE A 243 -4.67 23.90 14.93
N ASP A 244 -5.77 23.57 14.26
CA ASP A 244 -7.13 23.81 14.71
C ASP A 244 -7.92 22.49 14.64
N ASP A 245 -8.07 21.83 15.79
CA ASP A 245 -8.74 20.52 15.89
C ASP A 245 -10.17 20.49 15.33
N LYS A 246 -10.78 21.66 15.04
CA LYS A 246 -12.11 21.75 14.42
C LYS A 246 -12.07 21.94 12.91
N ASN A 247 -11.05 22.61 12.38
CA ASN A 247 -11.03 23.07 10.99
C ASN A 247 -9.80 22.64 10.19
N VAL A 248 -8.64 22.46 10.84
CA VAL A 248 -7.38 22.09 10.20
C VAL A 248 -6.60 21.12 11.08
N ILE A 249 -6.45 19.88 10.64
CA ILE A 249 -5.77 18.82 11.38
C ILE A 249 -4.56 18.33 10.57
N PRO A 250 -3.33 18.69 10.98
CA PRO A 250 -2.13 18.06 10.47
C PRO A 250 -2.04 16.62 11.01
N PHE A 251 -2.20 15.64 10.13
CA PHE A 251 -2.35 14.22 10.48
C PHE A 251 -1.24 13.38 9.86
N ILE A 252 -0.69 12.44 10.63
CA ILE A 252 0.34 11.51 10.19
C ILE A 252 -0.22 10.11 10.24
N LYS A 253 0.00 9.32 9.20
CA LYS A 253 -0.32 7.89 9.19
C LYS A 253 0.86 7.07 8.68
N LEU A 254 0.81 5.76 8.86
CA LEU A 254 1.67 4.86 8.11
C LEU A 254 1.05 4.57 6.75
N ASN A 255 1.89 4.58 5.71
CA ASN A 255 1.49 4.04 4.41
C ASN A 255 1.79 2.52 4.37
N ARG A 256 1.40 1.87 3.28
CA ARG A 256 1.68 0.44 3.08
C ARG A 256 3.16 0.10 3.00
N GLN A 257 4.02 1.07 2.72
CA GLN A 257 5.47 0.86 2.70
C GLN A 257 6.07 0.92 4.11
N GLY A 258 5.26 1.08 5.15
CA GLY A 258 5.72 1.24 6.52
C GLY A 258 6.28 2.64 6.81
N SER A 259 6.22 3.59 5.87
CA SER A 259 6.74 4.95 6.05
C SER A 259 5.67 5.92 6.56
N LEU A 260 6.10 6.96 7.28
CA LEU A 260 5.22 8.04 7.72
C LEU A 260 4.73 8.87 6.52
N ARG A 261 3.43 9.11 6.44
CA ARG A 261 2.80 10.01 5.46
C ARG A 261 2.05 11.09 6.22
N PHE A 262 2.45 12.33 5.99
CA PHE A 262 1.78 13.51 6.49
C PHE A 262 0.67 13.94 5.54
N ARG A 263 -0.45 14.38 6.10
CA ARG A 263 -1.59 14.99 5.40
C ARG A 263 -2.10 16.18 6.18
N MET A 264 -2.26 17.30 5.51
CA MET A 264 -3.02 18.42 6.05
C MET A 264 -4.49 18.22 5.71
N LEU A 265 -5.34 18.03 6.73
CA LEU A 265 -6.78 17.89 6.55
C LEU A 265 -7.44 19.23 6.84
N LYS A 266 -8.25 19.74 5.92
CA LYS A 266 -9.02 20.97 6.12
C LYS A 266 -10.51 20.69 5.98
N LYS A 267 -11.30 21.14 6.95
CA LYS A 267 -12.75 21.02 6.91
C LYS A 267 -13.33 21.97 5.84
N GLN A 268 -14.23 21.46 5.02
CA GLN A 268 -14.96 22.20 3.99
C GLN A 268 -16.44 21.78 4.05
N GLY A 269 -17.30 22.66 4.58
CA GLY A 269 -18.67 22.29 4.94
C GLY A 269 -18.66 21.19 6.01
N ASP A 270 -19.40 20.12 5.76
CA ASP A 270 -19.43 18.94 6.64
C ASP A 270 -18.32 17.91 6.33
N GLY A 271 -17.57 18.10 5.25
CA GLY A 271 -16.53 17.18 4.78
C GLY A 271 -15.11 17.61 5.15
N TRP A 272 -14.15 16.71 4.96
CA TRP A 272 -12.72 16.96 5.09
C TRP A 272 -12.03 16.80 3.73
N GLN A 273 -11.11 17.72 3.42
CA GLN A 273 -10.33 17.73 2.18
C GLN A 273 -8.83 17.76 2.48
N PHE A 274 -8.02 17.21 1.56
CA PHE A 274 -6.56 17.30 1.68
C PHE A 274 -6.07 18.67 1.18
N ALA A 275 -5.36 19.40 2.03
CA ALA A 275 -4.74 20.69 1.72
C ALA A 275 -3.20 20.62 1.61
N GLY A 276 -2.62 19.45 1.84
CA GLY A 276 -1.19 19.18 1.78
C GLY A 276 -0.90 17.70 2.01
N ASP A 277 0.14 17.17 1.39
CA ASP A 277 0.55 15.76 1.48
C ASP A 277 2.07 15.71 1.41
N LEU A 278 2.70 14.95 2.30
CA LEU A 278 4.13 14.67 2.26
C LEU A 278 4.33 13.19 2.58
N ARG A 279 5.08 12.49 1.73
CA ARG A 279 5.23 11.02 1.79
C ARG A 279 6.60 10.69 2.34
N ALA A 280 6.73 9.62 3.14
CA ALA A 280 8.00 9.26 3.77
C ALA A 280 8.62 10.42 4.59
N LEU A 281 7.81 11.03 5.44
CA LEU A 281 8.24 12.04 6.40
C LEU A 281 9.40 11.47 7.24
N SER A 282 10.55 12.14 7.21
CA SER A 282 11.77 11.71 7.88
C SER A 282 12.27 12.72 8.90
N THR A 283 12.01 14.01 8.67
CA THR A 283 12.51 15.10 9.52
C THR A 283 11.44 16.15 9.79
N ILE A 284 11.42 16.68 11.02
CA ILE A 284 10.66 17.86 11.43
C ILE A 284 11.65 18.87 12.00
N LYS A 285 11.72 20.07 11.43
CA LYS A 285 12.42 21.20 12.03
C LYS A 285 11.42 22.08 12.76
N VAL A 286 11.75 22.44 13.99
CA VAL A 286 10.89 23.21 14.90
C VAL A 286 11.52 24.59 15.12
N ASP A 287 10.72 25.62 14.86
CA ASP A 287 11.02 27.04 15.07
C ASP A 287 10.06 27.62 16.12
#